data_AF-A0A1V1I1J1-F1
#
_entry.id   AF-A0A1V1I1J1-F1
#
_cell.length_a   1.000
_cell.length_b   1.000
_cell.length_c   1.000
_cell.angle_alpha   90.00
_cell.angle_beta   90.00
_cell.angle_gamma   90.00
#
_symmetry.space_group_name_H-M   'P 1'
#
loop_
_entity.id
_entity.type
_entity.pdbx_description
1 polymer ?
#
loop_
_entity_poly.entity_id
_entity_poly.type
_entity_poly.pdbx_seq_one_letter_code
_entity_poly.pdbx_strand_id
1 'polypeptide(L)'
;MNKLEFNLWLLVLHPDKSIELMNHSYEYEYHKEEITELLLNKYKYYPLNLVLDKRYEKEFKLIHSTEDISNANYQTLDIGINFIRLNNKLIYKGDIEDENNR
;
A
#
# COMPACT_ATOMS: atom_id res chain seq x y z
N MET A 1 -11.22 16.28 3.36
CA MET A 1 -10.54 15.45 2.36
C MET A 1 -10.16 14.15 3.01
N ASN A 2 -10.47 13.03 2.36
CA ASN A 2 -10.16 11.73 2.93
C ASN A 2 -8.74 11.30 2.58
N LYS A 3 -8.10 10.59 3.51
CA LYS A 3 -6.70 10.14 3.42
C LYS A 3 -6.62 8.63 3.50
N LEU A 4 -5.78 8.07 2.67
CA LEU A 4 -5.48 6.66 2.62
C LEU A 4 -3.97 6.47 2.71
N GLU A 5 -3.51 5.76 3.73
CA GLU A 5 -2.09 5.47 3.97
C GLU A 5 -1.85 3.98 3.73
N PHE A 6 -0.87 3.65 2.90
CA PHE A 6 -0.34 2.31 2.73
C PHE A 6 1.07 2.28 3.28
N ASN A 7 1.36 1.27 4.10
CA ASN A 7 2.72 0.92 4.47
C ASN A 7 3.01 -0.49 3.97
N LEU A 8 4.12 -0.67 3.27
CA LEU A 8 4.45 -1.89 2.58
C LEU A 8 5.94 -2.19 2.66
N TRP A 9 6.29 -3.47 2.55
CA TRP A 9 7.65 -3.92 2.31
C TRP A 9 7.79 -4.37 0.85
N LEU A 10 8.96 -4.13 0.26
CA LEU A 10 9.34 -4.56 -1.08
C LEU A 10 10.60 -5.40 -0.98
N LEU A 11 10.59 -6.59 -1.55
CA LEU A 11 11.82 -7.31 -1.88
C LEU A 11 12.23 -6.89 -3.29
N VAL A 12 13.40 -6.27 -3.44
CA VAL A 12 13.85 -5.70 -4.71
C VAL A 12 15.18 -6.28 -5.16
N LEU A 13 15.40 -6.28 -6.48
CA LEU A 13 16.65 -6.62 -7.15
C LEU A 13 17.23 -5.37 -7.82
N HIS A 14 18.40 -4.95 -7.37
CA HIS A 14 19.12 -3.81 -7.92
C HIS A 14 19.86 -4.16 -9.22
N PRO A 15 20.28 -3.18 -10.03
CA PRO A 15 21.00 -3.40 -11.28
C PRO A 15 22.33 -4.15 -11.09
N ASP A 16 22.98 -3.96 -9.94
CA ASP A 16 24.22 -4.64 -9.53
C ASP A 16 23.99 -6.08 -9.03
N LYS A 17 22.75 -6.58 -9.11
CA LYS A 17 22.29 -7.90 -8.65
C LYS A 17 22.21 -8.07 -7.13
N SER A 18 22.36 -7.00 -6.35
CA SER A 18 22.06 -7.05 -4.92
C SER A 18 20.55 -7.13 -4.67
N ILE A 19 20.18 -7.83 -3.60
CA ILE A 19 18.79 -7.95 -3.14
C ILE A 19 18.65 -7.12 -1.87
N GLU A 20 17.60 -6.32 -1.80
CA GLU A 20 17.29 -5.47 -0.64
C GLU A 20 15.82 -5.65 -0.23
N LEU A 21 15.55 -5.58 1.08
CA LEU A 21 14.21 -5.45 1.63
C LEU A 21 13.98 -3.98 2.03
N MET A 22 13.07 -3.30 1.35
CA MET A 22 12.78 -1.88 1.55
C MET A 22 11.39 -1.71 2.17
N ASN A 23 11.19 -0.63 2.94
CA ASN A 23 9.88 -0.28 3.48
C ASN A 23 9.43 1.07 2.93
N HIS A 24 8.23 1.12 2.37
CA HIS A 24 7.66 2.33 1.82
C HIS A 24 6.32 2.68 2.43
N SER A 25 6.08 3.98 2.54
CA SER A 25 4.78 4.52 2.90
C SER A 25 4.29 5.43 1.78
N TYR A 26 3.04 5.24 1.38
CA TYR A 26 2.35 6.08 0.40
C TYR A 26 1.09 6.64 1.05
N GLU A 27 0.89 7.94 0.90
CA GLU A 27 -0.31 8.64 1.35
C GLU A 27 -1.05 9.20 0.14
N TYR A 28 -2.32 8.86 0.01
CA TYR A 28 -3.20 9.34 -1.04
C TYR A 28 -4.35 10.15 -0.45
N GLU A 29 -4.71 11.20 -1.16
CA GLU A 29 -5.96 11.91 -1.03
C GLU A 29 -7.02 11.24 -1.92
N TYR A 30 -8.25 11.11 -1.44
CA TYR A 30 -9.34 10.62 -2.29
C TYR A 30 -10.67 11.32 -2.04
N HIS A 31 -11.52 11.36 -3.07
CA HIS A 31 -12.70 12.22 -3.14
C HIS A 31 -14.06 11.51 -3.06
N LYS A 32 -14.12 10.19 -3.19
CA LYS A 32 -15.39 9.43 -3.22
C LYS A 32 -15.73 8.72 -1.90
N GLU A 33 -16.96 8.92 -1.44
CA GLU A 33 -17.53 8.19 -0.29
C GLU A 33 -17.66 6.69 -0.59
N GLU A 34 -18.11 6.31 -1.80
CA GLU A 34 -18.19 4.90 -2.25
C GLU A 34 -16.84 4.17 -2.15
N ILE A 35 -15.73 4.87 -2.39
CA ILE A 35 -14.37 4.32 -2.24
C ILE A 35 -14.06 4.03 -0.78
N THR A 36 -14.53 4.87 0.15
CA THR A 36 -14.39 4.63 1.61
C THR A 36 -15.07 3.33 2.01
N GLU A 37 -16.30 3.09 1.53
CA GLU A 37 -17.05 1.87 1.84
C GLU A 37 -16.42 0.63 1.20
N LEU A 38 -15.98 0.73 -0.05
CA LEU A 38 -15.22 -0.33 -0.72
C LEU A 38 -13.94 -0.66 0.06
N LEU A 39 -13.22 0.38 0.54
CA LEU A 39 -12.02 0.27 1.37
C LEU A 39 -12.27 -0.48 2.67
N LEU A 40 -13.36 -0.16 3.37
CA LEU A 40 -13.70 -0.81 4.63
C LEU A 40 -14.18 -2.26 4.46
N ASN A 41 -14.89 -2.58 3.37
CA ASN A 41 -15.55 -3.87 3.20
C ASN A 41 -14.68 -4.92 2.49
N LYS A 42 -13.85 -4.55 1.51
CA LYS A 42 -13.11 -5.52 0.67
C LYS A 42 -11.70 -5.84 1.14
N TYR A 43 -11.07 -4.96 1.92
CA TYR A 43 -9.61 -5.00 2.10
C TYR A 43 -9.12 -5.95 3.19
N LYS A 44 -10.01 -6.81 3.69
CA LYS A 44 -9.62 -7.95 4.51
C LYS A 44 -8.85 -9.02 3.70
N TYR A 45 -8.91 -9.00 2.35
CA TYR A 45 -8.40 -10.11 1.53
C TYR A 45 -7.36 -9.75 0.44
N TYR A 46 -7.42 -8.59 -0.25
CA TYR A 46 -6.44 -8.25 -1.32
C TYR A 46 -6.22 -6.74 -1.48
N PRO A 47 -5.30 -6.13 -0.72
CA PRO A 47 -5.28 -4.68 -0.57
C PRO A 47 -4.51 -3.89 -1.66
N LEU A 48 -3.62 -4.53 -2.43
CA LEU A 48 -2.86 -3.90 -3.52
C LEU A 48 -3.71 -3.59 -4.76
N ASN A 49 -4.83 -4.29 -4.95
CA ASN A 49 -5.50 -4.32 -6.24
C ASN A 49 -6.20 -3.02 -6.60
N LEU A 50 -6.63 -2.17 -5.66
CA LEU A 50 -7.49 -1.02 -5.98
C LEU A 50 -6.73 0.30 -6.23
N VAL A 51 -5.60 0.51 -5.56
CA VAL A 51 -4.70 1.64 -5.87
C VAL A 51 -4.03 1.44 -7.22
N LEU A 52 -3.78 0.18 -7.57
CA LEU A 52 -3.26 -0.23 -8.87
C LEU A 52 -4.36 -0.45 -9.92
N ASP A 53 -5.64 -0.48 -9.50
CA ASP A 53 -6.75 -0.58 -10.44
C ASP A 53 -6.92 0.77 -11.16
N LYS A 54 -6.50 0.78 -12.42
CA LYS A 54 -6.59 1.95 -13.30
C LYS A 54 -7.99 2.56 -13.39
N ARG A 55 -9.06 1.81 -13.06
CA ARG A 55 -10.43 2.36 -13.02
C ARG A 55 -10.59 3.48 -12.00
N TYR A 56 -9.79 3.47 -10.93
CA TYR A 56 -9.87 4.46 -9.85
C TYR A 56 -8.68 5.42 -9.81
N GLU A 57 -7.77 5.40 -10.80
CA GLU A 57 -6.53 6.23 -10.74
C GLU A 57 -6.82 7.72 -10.53
N LYS A 58 -7.91 8.23 -11.12
CA LYS A 58 -8.31 9.65 -11.03
C LYS A 58 -8.88 10.04 -9.68
N GLU A 59 -9.22 9.05 -8.85
CA GLU A 59 -9.83 9.24 -7.54
C GLU A 59 -8.81 9.32 -6.42
N PHE A 60 -7.57 8.90 -6.71
CA PHE A 60 -6.47 8.91 -5.76
C PHE A 60 -5.39 9.88 -6.23
N LYS A 61 -5.12 10.89 -5.41
CA LYS A 61 -4.02 11.82 -5.63
C LYS A 61 -2.92 11.52 -4.63
N LEU A 62 -1.74 11.15 -5.11
CA LEU A 62 -0.57 10.95 -4.25
C LEU A 62 -0.23 12.27 -3.54
N ILE A 63 -0.19 12.24 -2.21
CA ILE A 63 0.20 13.37 -1.34
C ILE A 63 1.66 13.21 -0.93
N HIS A 64 2.03 12.00 -0.52
CA HIS A 64 3.35 11.70 0.02
C HIS A 64 3.77 10.28 -0.32
N SER A 65 5.06 10.09 -0.55
CA SER A 65 5.70 8.81 -0.69
C SER A 65 7.07 8.88 -0.05
N THR A 66 7.48 7.82 0.66
CA THR A 66 8.87 7.68 1.10
C THR A 66 9.77 7.14 -0.03
N GLU A 67 9.19 6.59 -1.09
CA GLU A 67 9.86 6.27 -2.34
C GLU A 67 9.83 7.47 -3.29
N ASP A 68 10.96 7.82 -3.89
CA ASP A 68 10.95 8.65 -5.10
C ASP A 68 10.67 7.77 -6.33
N ILE A 69 9.38 7.58 -6.62
CA ILE A 69 8.88 6.74 -7.72
C ILE A 69 9.46 7.18 -9.07
N SER A 70 9.81 8.47 -9.23
CA SER A 70 10.36 8.99 -10.48
C SER A 70 11.79 8.53 -10.77
N ASN A 71 12.49 8.01 -9.75
CA ASN A 71 13.89 7.61 -9.82
C ASN A 71 14.12 6.16 -9.34
N ALA A 72 13.06 5.36 -9.25
CA ALA A 72 13.15 3.95 -8.87
C ALA A 72 13.95 3.18 -9.93
N ASN A 73 15.12 2.67 -9.54
CA ASN A 73 16.03 1.92 -10.41
C ASN A 73 16.30 0.52 -9.84
N TYR A 74 15.24 -0.25 -9.61
CA TYR A 74 15.29 -1.64 -9.18
C TYR A 74 14.09 -2.41 -9.74
N GLN A 75 14.18 -3.75 -9.73
CA GLN A 75 13.07 -4.63 -10.04
C GLN A 75 12.43 -5.14 -8.74
N THR A 76 11.14 -4.90 -8.54
CA THR A 76 10.40 -5.54 -7.44
C THR A 76 10.24 -7.04 -7.71
N LEU A 77 10.73 -7.86 -6.78
CA LEU A 77 10.61 -9.32 -6.78
C LEU A 77 9.36 -9.77 -6.01
N ASP A 78 9.08 -9.13 -4.87
CA ASP A 78 7.93 -9.42 -4.04
C ASP A 78 7.49 -8.17 -3.26
N ILE A 79 6.24 -8.16 -2.79
CA ILE A 79 5.63 -7.04 -2.10
C ILE A 79 4.62 -7.54 -1.06
N GLY A 80 4.65 -6.96 0.13
CA GLY A 80 3.63 -7.19 1.15
C GLY A 80 3.20 -5.90 1.82
N ILE A 81 1.94 -5.86 2.28
CA ILE A 81 1.39 -4.70 2.97
C ILE A 81 1.51 -4.91 4.47
N ASN A 82 2.22 -4.02 5.16
CA ASN A 82 2.30 -4.00 6.62
C ASN A 82 1.01 -3.46 7.25
N PHE A 83 0.45 -2.37 6.71
CA PHE A 83 -0.84 -1.86 7.16
C PHE A 83 -1.49 -0.91 6.16
N ILE A 84 -2.78 -0.66 6.37
CA ILE A 84 -3.55 0.37 5.68
C ILE A 84 -4.33 1.19 6.69
N ARG A 85 -4.26 2.52 6.58
CA ARG A 85 -5.11 3.42 7.36
C ARG A 85 -6.01 4.25 6.46
N LEU A 86 -7.23 4.47 6.94
CA LEU A 86 -8.22 5.35 6.36
C LEU A 86 -8.51 6.48 7.34
N ASN A 87 -8.17 7.72 7.00
CA ASN A 87 -8.32 8.86 7.91
C ASN A 87 -7.72 8.58 9.31
N ASN A 88 -6.49 8.06 9.35
CA ASN A 88 -5.78 7.59 10.56
C ASN A 88 -6.37 6.35 11.28
N LYS A 89 -7.51 5.82 10.82
CA LYS A 89 -8.08 4.57 11.36
C LYS A 89 -7.42 3.37 10.68
N LEU A 90 -6.85 2.46 11.46
CA LEU A 90 -6.34 1.19 10.94
C LEU A 90 -7.49 0.34 10.38
N ILE A 91 -7.42 -0.02 9.10
CA ILE A 91 -8.43 -0.87 8.43
C ILE A 91 -7.87 -2.23 8.00
N TYR A 92 -6.55 -2.34 7.90
CA TYR A 92 -5.84 -3.58 7.60
C TYR A 92 -4.45 -3.55 8.26
N LYS A 93 -3.98 -4.72 8.72
CA LYS A 93 -2.63 -4.97 9.21
C LYS A 93 -2.16 -6.29 8.59
N GLY A 94 -1.09 -6.26 7.83
CA GLY A 94 -0.41 -7.46 7.35
C GLY A 94 0.23 -8.18 8.52
N ASP A 95 0.10 -9.50 8.51
CA ASP A 95 0.58 -10.43 9.51
C ASP A 95 0.12 -10.08 10.94
N ILE A 96 -1.13 -10.44 11.23
CA ILE A 96 -1.42 -11.13 12.49
C ILE A 96 -1.22 -12.61 12.14
N GLU A 97 0.00 -13.14 12.29
CA GLU A 97 0.07 -14.54 12.70
C GLU A 97 -0.75 -14.60 14.00
N ASP A 98 -1.83 -15.39 14.02
CA ASP A 98 -2.50 -15.71 15.26
C ASP A 98 -1.43 -16.23 16.23
N GLU A 99 -1.06 -15.43 17.24
CA GLU A 99 -0.18 -15.84 18.34
C GLU A 99 -0.75 -17.08 19.09
N ASN A 100 -1.98 -17.49 18.77
CA ASN A 100 -2.65 -18.68 19.26
C ASN A 100 -2.27 -20.00 18.55
N ASN A 101 -1.38 -19.99 17.55
CA ASN A 101 -0.89 -21.21 16.88
C ASN A 101 0.52 -21.66 17.33
N ARG A 102 0.87 -21.43 18.60
CA ARG A 102 2.03 -22.06 19.26
C ARG A 102 1.62 -23.14 20.24
#